data_AF-A0A4R7K6G5-F1
#
_entry.id   AF-A0A4R7K6G5-F1
#
_cell.length_a   1.000
_cell.length_b   1.000
_cell.length_c   1.000
_cell.angle_alpha   90.00
_cell.angle_beta   90.00
_cell.angle_gamma   90.00
#
_symmetry.space_group_name_H-M   'P 1'
#
loop_
_entity.id
_entity.type
_entity.pdbx_description
1 polymer ?
#
loop_
_entity_poly.entity_id
_entity_poly.type
_entity_poly.pdbx_seq_one_letter_code
_entity_poly.pdbx_strand_id
1 'polypeptide(L)'
;MSGASIQKMSMEIADTMQVGEFAATRLIRTETTYVANMAELAAYKEAGVEKLMFLATLDSRTSDICRSNDGNIVLVEKAVPGENIPPLHPNCRSTTIEVFEDDDLSKLKRRARDPETGKNKTIPANITYKEWYEENVVNNPKAQAEEKKFKNRASDKKQFERYKEILGNKVPKSFDMFQELKYNNANEWKKLEQLYSDTKSGKVWLSADFSSDKKFNMHVEKHLKEYGDITKEEYLNIARELLASPVKGDIEGFKSKLGFVFRYNKAINDFALGRADGKISTLFKPKDGYKYWVEQVEKYKEE
;
A
#
# COMPACT_ATOMS: atom_id res chain seq x y z
N MET A 1 -28.70 17.64 15.10
CA MET A 1 -28.29 17.14 16.42
C MET A 1 -26.93 17.72 16.77
N SER A 2 -26.85 18.50 17.86
CA SER A 2 -25.60 18.86 18.52
C SER A 2 -25.13 17.66 19.34
N GLY A 3 -24.01 17.03 18.94
CA GLY A 3 -23.44 15.88 19.64
C GLY A 3 -21.93 15.82 19.44
N ALA A 4 -21.23 15.04 20.27
CA ALA A 4 -19.81 14.80 20.09
C ALA A 4 -19.55 14.09 18.75
N SER A 5 -18.45 14.43 18.09
CA SER A 5 -18.07 13.74 16.85
C SER A 5 -17.64 12.31 17.15
N ILE A 6 -17.77 11.41 16.15
CA ILE A 6 -17.26 10.04 16.25
C ILE A 6 -15.78 10.06 16.66
N GLN A 7 -14.99 10.99 16.12
CA GLN A 7 -13.58 11.14 16.48
C GLN A 7 -13.40 11.45 17.96
N LYS A 8 -14.15 12.42 18.49
CA LYS A 8 -14.08 12.79 19.91
C LYS A 8 -14.44 11.62 20.82
N MET A 9 -15.58 10.96 20.55
CA MET A 9 -16.02 9.81 21.34
C MET A 9 -15.04 8.64 21.26
N SER A 10 -14.41 8.42 20.09
CA SER A 10 -13.45 7.33 19.91
C SER A 10 -12.17 7.56 20.68
N MET A 11 -11.67 8.79 20.73
CA MET A 11 -10.50 9.15 21.56
C MET A 11 -10.81 8.97 23.04
N GLU A 12 -11.95 9.48 23.52
CA GLU A 12 -12.36 9.34 24.93
C GLU A 12 -12.50 7.87 25.36
N ILE A 13 -13.09 7.01 24.51
CA ILE A 13 -13.17 5.57 24.78
C ILE A 13 -11.80 4.91 24.74
N ALA A 14 -10.96 5.23 23.75
CA ALA A 14 -9.62 4.65 23.64
C ALA A 14 -8.79 4.93 24.89
N ASP A 15 -8.84 6.18 25.38
CA ASP A 15 -8.13 6.62 26.57
C ASP A 15 -8.69 5.97 27.84
N THR A 16 -10.02 5.97 28.01
CA THR A 16 -10.68 5.43 29.21
C THR A 16 -10.50 3.92 29.32
N MET A 17 -10.64 3.20 28.20
CA MET A 17 -10.58 1.73 28.17
C MET A 17 -9.17 1.20 27.89
N GLN A 18 -8.19 2.08 27.64
CA GLN A 18 -6.82 1.73 27.24
C GLN A 18 -6.77 0.76 26.04
N VAL A 19 -7.64 1.00 25.05
CA VAL A 19 -7.70 0.19 23.83
C VAL A 19 -7.17 0.96 22.63
N GLY A 20 -6.69 0.25 21.60
CA GLY A 20 -6.24 0.89 20.38
C GLY A 20 -7.36 1.71 19.71
N GLU A 21 -7.02 2.90 19.21
CA GLU A 21 -7.96 3.87 18.60
C GLU A 21 -8.83 3.24 17.49
N PHE A 22 -8.26 2.30 16.72
CA PHE A 22 -9.00 1.58 15.68
C PHE A 22 -10.14 0.73 16.25
N ALA A 23 -9.91 0.05 17.38
CA ALA A 23 -10.93 -0.76 18.04
C ALA A 23 -12.03 0.13 18.63
N ALA A 24 -11.65 1.22 19.31
CA ALA A 24 -12.59 2.21 19.84
C ALA A 24 -13.45 2.84 18.73
N THR A 25 -12.82 3.25 17.62
CA THR A 25 -13.53 3.86 16.49
C THR A 25 -14.52 2.90 15.84
N ARG A 26 -14.13 1.62 15.66
CA ARG A 26 -15.01 0.58 15.13
C ARG A 26 -16.23 0.36 16.02
N LEU A 27 -16.02 0.35 17.35
CA LEU A 27 -17.10 0.22 18.32
C LEU A 27 -18.04 1.43 18.24
N ILE A 28 -17.54 2.64 18.50
CA ILE A 28 -18.33 3.88 18.48
C ILE A 28 -19.13 4.03 17.19
N ARG A 29 -18.52 3.79 16.03
CA ARG A 29 -19.21 3.92 14.75
C ARG A 29 -20.35 2.92 14.61
N THR A 30 -20.12 1.67 14.98
CA THR A 30 -21.16 0.63 14.94
C THR A 30 -22.31 0.96 15.89
N GLU A 31 -22.00 1.35 17.13
CA GLU A 31 -23.02 1.69 18.13
C GLU A 31 -23.79 2.94 17.75
N THR A 32 -23.14 3.96 17.18
CA THR A 32 -23.82 5.17 16.70
C THR A 32 -24.82 4.81 15.59
N THR A 33 -24.42 3.95 14.65
CA THR A 33 -25.33 3.48 13.59
C THR A 33 -26.45 2.63 14.15
N TYR A 34 -26.18 1.75 15.12
CA TYR A 34 -27.20 0.96 15.82
C TYR A 34 -28.24 1.86 16.47
N VAL A 35 -27.82 2.80 17.32
CA VAL A 35 -28.73 3.70 18.04
C VAL A 35 -29.57 4.54 17.08
N ALA A 36 -28.98 5.06 16.00
CA ALA A 36 -29.71 5.85 15.00
C ALA A 36 -30.81 5.03 14.29
N ASN A 37 -30.48 3.83 13.80
CA ASN A 37 -31.45 2.98 13.10
C ASN A 37 -32.53 2.45 14.07
N MET A 38 -32.17 2.18 15.34
CA MET A 38 -33.15 1.77 16.34
C MET A 38 -34.12 2.89 16.72
N ALA A 39 -33.64 4.14 16.76
CA ALA A 39 -34.50 5.29 16.97
C ALA A 39 -35.46 5.49 15.78
N GLU A 40 -34.97 5.36 14.54
CA GLU A 40 -35.82 5.38 13.33
C GLU A 40 -36.87 4.27 13.37
N LEU A 41 -36.46 3.03 13.67
CA LEU A 41 -37.39 1.90 13.77
C LEU A 41 -38.47 2.11 14.85
N ALA A 42 -38.10 2.69 16.00
CA ALA A 42 -39.06 3.04 17.04
C ALA A 42 -40.06 4.09 16.54
N ALA A 43 -39.59 5.12 15.84
CA ALA A 43 -40.43 6.14 15.24
C ALA A 43 -41.39 5.54 14.18
N TYR A 44 -40.90 4.60 13.35
CA TYR A 44 -41.75 3.89 12.38
C TYR A 44 -42.87 3.10 13.05
N LYS A 45 -42.57 2.39 14.15
CA LYS A 45 -43.57 1.65 14.93
C LYS A 45 -44.62 2.58 15.54
N GLU A 46 -44.20 3.70 16.10
CA GLU A 46 -45.11 4.69 16.71
C GLU A 46 -45.98 5.39 15.66
N ALA A 47 -45.42 5.67 14.48
CA ALA A 47 -46.14 6.27 13.36
C ALA A 47 -47.04 5.29 12.59
N GLY A 48 -47.05 3.99 12.94
CA GLY A 48 -47.85 2.98 12.25
C GLY A 48 -47.35 2.64 10.84
N VAL A 49 -46.07 2.83 10.56
CA VAL A 49 -45.44 2.44 9.30
C VAL A 49 -45.35 0.92 9.23
N GLU A 50 -45.85 0.32 8.15
CA GLU A 50 -45.85 -1.14 7.98
C GLU A 50 -44.54 -1.68 7.37
N LYS A 51 -43.94 -0.93 6.45
CA LYS A 51 -42.81 -1.34 5.62
C LYS A 51 -41.68 -0.30 5.69
N LEU A 52 -40.46 -0.81 5.73
CA LEU A 52 -39.25 -0.01 5.57
C LEU A 52 -38.41 -0.56 4.43
N MET A 53 -37.54 0.27 3.87
CA MET A 53 -36.54 -0.11 2.88
C MET A 53 -35.14 0.03 3.46
N PHE A 54 -34.32 -0.99 3.23
CA PHE A 54 -32.89 -0.93 3.53
C PHE A 54 -32.17 -0.07 2.49
N LEU A 55 -31.42 0.93 2.95
CA LEU A 55 -30.77 1.92 2.09
C LEU A 55 -29.26 1.95 2.37
N ALA A 56 -28.49 1.34 1.47
CA ALA A 56 -27.04 1.29 1.54
C ALA A 56 -26.41 2.65 1.23
N THR A 57 -25.24 2.93 1.80
CA THR A 57 -24.45 4.08 1.33
C THR A 57 -23.96 3.81 -0.10
N LEU A 58 -24.13 4.75 -1.02
CA LEU A 58 -23.64 4.62 -2.40
C LEU A 58 -22.19 5.12 -2.51
N ASP A 59 -21.23 4.28 -2.12
CA ASP A 59 -19.80 4.53 -2.30
C ASP A 59 -18.96 3.23 -2.37
N SER A 60 -17.70 3.35 -2.79
CA SER A 60 -16.77 2.22 -2.95
C SER A 60 -16.44 1.43 -1.67
N ARG A 61 -16.73 1.98 -0.49
CA ARG A 61 -16.44 1.37 0.81
C ARG A 61 -17.63 0.58 1.37
N THR A 62 -18.80 0.65 0.74
CA THR A 62 -19.96 -0.14 1.14
C THR A 62 -19.67 -1.62 0.94
N SER A 63 -19.97 -2.43 1.95
CA SER A 63 -19.69 -3.87 1.95
C SER A 63 -20.64 -4.62 1.04
N ASP A 64 -20.22 -5.78 0.52
CA ASP A 64 -21.06 -6.60 -0.36
C ASP A 64 -22.39 -6.98 0.31
N ILE A 65 -22.38 -7.28 1.61
CA ILE A 65 -23.60 -7.56 2.40
C ILE A 65 -24.59 -6.38 2.32
N CYS A 66 -24.11 -5.14 2.51
CA CYS A 66 -24.98 -3.97 2.41
C CYS A 66 -25.42 -3.70 0.97
N ARG A 67 -24.52 -3.90 -0.01
CA ARG A 67 -24.84 -3.72 -1.45
C ARG A 67 -25.99 -4.64 -1.87
N SER A 68 -25.94 -5.91 -1.44
CA SER A 68 -26.97 -6.91 -1.74
C SER A 68 -28.30 -6.68 -1.02
N ASN A 69 -28.32 -5.86 0.03
CA ASN A 69 -29.54 -5.50 0.75
C ASN A 69 -30.14 -4.16 0.32
N ASP A 70 -29.46 -3.38 -0.53
CA ASP A 70 -29.99 -2.08 -0.97
C ASP A 70 -31.30 -2.24 -1.74
N GLY A 71 -32.34 -1.54 -1.28
CA GLY A 71 -33.69 -1.58 -1.86
C GLY A 71 -34.59 -2.68 -1.28
N ASN A 72 -34.07 -3.58 -0.43
CA ASN A 72 -34.90 -4.64 0.16
C ASN A 72 -35.96 -4.05 1.10
N ILE A 73 -37.21 -4.48 0.91
CA ILE A 73 -38.32 -4.12 1.78
C ILE A 73 -38.44 -5.11 2.93
N VAL A 74 -38.56 -4.59 4.15
CA VAL A 74 -38.73 -5.36 5.38
C VAL A 74 -39.99 -4.86 6.10
N LEU A 75 -40.77 -5.79 6.65
CA LEU A 75 -41.88 -5.43 7.54
C LEU A 75 -41.32 -4.87 8.84
N VAL A 76 -41.83 -3.72 9.28
CA VAL A 76 -41.39 -3.03 10.51
C VAL A 76 -41.46 -3.96 11.74
N GLU A 77 -42.48 -4.82 11.80
CA GLU A 77 -42.64 -5.82 12.88
C GLU A 77 -41.56 -6.90 12.87
N LYS A 78 -40.96 -7.20 11.71
CA LYS A 78 -39.93 -8.23 11.53
C LYS A 78 -38.52 -7.64 11.41
N ALA A 79 -38.37 -6.33 11.61
CA ALA A 79 -37.09 -5.65 11.48
C ALA A 79 -36.19 -5.98 12.68
N VAL A 80 -35.05 -6.60 12.41
CA VAL A 80 -34.05 -7.06 13.39
C VAL A 80 -32.66 -6.53 12.98
N PRO A 81 -32.05 -5.65 13.80
CA PRO A 81 -30.68 -5.16 13.57
C PRO A 81 -29.67 -6.28 13.54
N GLY A 82 -28.73 -6.20 12.59
CA GLY A 82 -27.71 -7.22 12.42
C GLY A 82 -28.15 -8.41 11.56
N GLU A 83 -29.45 -8.56 11.30
CA GLU A 83 -29.99 -9.62 10.45
C GLU A 83 -30.52 -9.07 9.12
N ASN A 84 -31.52 -8.18 9.16
CA ASN A 84 -32.19 -7.65 7.97
C ASN A 84 -32.24 -6.12 7.92
N ILE A 85 -31.89 -5.42 9.00
CA ILE A 85 -31.70 -3.96 9.02
C ILE A 85 -30.33 -3.59 9.59
N PRO A 86 -29.80 -2.38 9.27
CA PRO A 86 -28.51 -1.94 9.77
C PRO A 86 -28.46 -1.84 11.30
N PRO A 87 -27.28 -1.97 11.92
CA PRO A 87 -25.99 -2.30 11.29
C PRO A 87 -25.80 -3.80 11.08
N LEU A 88 -25.54 -4.23 9.83
CA LEU A 88 -25.30 -5.65 9.50
C LEU A 88 -23.86 -6.13 9.78
N HIS A 89 -22.94 -5.21 10.01
CA HIS A 89 -21.53 -5.52 10.22
C HIS A 89 -20.80 -4.36 10.92
N PRO A 90 -19.60 -4.60 11.49
CA PRO A 90 -18.80 -3.51 12.04
C PRO A 90 -18.51 -2.42 10.99
N ASN A 91 -18.59 -1.16 11.39
CA ASN A 91 -18.49 0.01 10.49
C ASN A 91 -19.60 0.10 9.42
N CYS A 92 -20.75 -0.54 9.61
CA CYS A 92 -21.92 -0.31 8.74
C CYS A 92 -22.27 1.18 8.69
N ARG A 93 -22.71 1.64 7.52
CA ARG A 93 -23.11 3.04 7.26
C ARG A 93 -24.46 3.13 6.54
N SER A 94 -25.10 1.99 6.34
CA SER A 94 -26.43 1.91 5.77
C SER A 94 -27.46 2.43 6.78
N THR A 95 -28.62 2.79 6.26
CA THR A 95 -29.74 3.32 7.03
C THR A 95 -31.03 2.65 6.54
N THR A 96 -32.15 2.97 7.16
CA THR A 96 -33.49 2.63 6.66
C THR A 96 -34.26 3.87 6.27
N ILE A 97 -35.28 3.69 5.42
CA ILE A 97 -36.34 4.68 5.20
C ILE A 97 -37.69 4.00 5.31
N GLU A 98 -38.70 4.72 5.77
CA GLU A 98 -40.10 4.33 5.65
C GLU A 98 -40.52 4.25 4.18
N VAL A 99 -41.44 3.34 3.85
CA VAL A 99 -42.00 3.23 2.50
C VAL A 99 -43.51 3.01 2.58
N PHE A 100 -44.25 3.89 1.89
CA PHE A 100 -45.68 3.81 1.65
C PHE A 100 -45.98 3.27 0.24
N GLU A 101 -47.20 2.78 0.01
CA GLU A 101 -47.55 2.16 -1.29
C GLU A 101 -47.58 3.16 -2.44
N ASP A 102 -47.86 4.42 -2.16
CA ASP A 102 -47.94 5.53 -3.11
C ASP A 102 -46.62 6.33 -3.24
N ASP A 103 -45.55 5.89 -2.58
CA ASP A 103 -44.25 6.55 -2.65
C ASP A 103 -43.62 6.45 -4.05
N ASP A 104 -43.35 7.63 -4.63
CA ASP A 104 -42.59 7.75 -5.85
C ASP A 104 -41.14 8.17 -5.55
N LEU A 105 -40.29 7.18 -5.30
CA LEU A 105 -38.87 7.38 -4.98
C LEU A 105 -38.09 8.12 -6.09
N SER A 106 -38.60 8.18 -7.33
CA SER A 106 -37.96 8.92 -8.41
C SER A 106 -38.00 10.43 -8.20
N LYS A 107 -38.96 10.93 -7.40
CA LYS A 107 -39.09 12.35 -7.03
C LYS A 107 -38.19 12.74 -5.85
N LEU A 108 -37.68 11.76 -5.11
CA LEU A 108 -36.78 11.96 -3.99
C LEU A 108 -35.31 11.87 -4.43
N LYS A 109 -34.40 12.31 -3.56
CA LYS A 109 -32.96 12.26 -3.81
C LYS A 109 -32.22 11.60 -2.66
N ARG A 110 -31.25 10.75 -2.98
CA ARG A 110 -30.30 10.17 -2.03
C ARG A 110 -28.87 10.63 -2.32
N ARG A 111 -28.02 10.56 -1.30
CA ARG A 111 -26.60 10.91 -1.42
C ARG A 111 -25.82 9.74 -2.01
N ALA A 112 -24.97 10.03 -2.98
CA ALA A 112 -23.94 9.13 -3.49
C ALA A 112 -22.57 9.81 -3.46
N ARG A 113 -21.51 9.02 -3.34
CA ARG A 113 -20.15 9.52 -3.35
C ARG A 113 -19.53 9.22 -4.70
N ASP A 114 -19.07 10.26 -5.38
CA ASP A 114 -18.37 10.12 -6.64
C ASP A 114 -17.08 9.28 -6.45
N PRO A 115 -16.91 8.17 -7.20
CA PRO A 115 -15.83 7.23 -6.95
C PRO A 115 -14.45 7.74 -7.41
N GLU A 116 -14.39 8.73 -8.31
CA GLU A 116 -13.14 9.33 -8.74
C GLU A 116 -12.69 10.46 -7.80
N THR A 117 -13.61 11.39 -7.52
CA THR A 117 -13.28 12.62 -6.79
C THR A 117 -13.47 12.48 -5.28
N GLY A 118 -14.21 11.46 -4.84
CA GLY A 118 -14.59 11.27 -3.44
C GLY A 118 -15.57 12.33 -2.91
N LYS A 119 -16.14 13.18 -3.77
CA LYS A 119 -17.11 14.21 -3.40
C LYS A 119 -18.53 13.65 -3.35
N ASN A 120 -19.38 14.23 -2.52
CA ASN A 120 -20.78 13.83 -2.44
C ASN A 120 -21.57 14.48 -3.59
N LYS A 121 -22.49 13.72 -4.18
CA LYS A 121 -23.51 14.16 -5.13
C LYS A 121 -24.88 13.65 -4.69
N THR A 122 -25.93 14.28 -5.17
CA THR A 122 -27.32 13.83 -4.97
C THR A 122 -27.84 13.23 -6.26
N ILE A 123 -28.41 12.03 -6.17
CA ILE A 123 -29.00 11.31 -7.30
C ILE A 123 -30.44 10.91 -6.95
N PRO A 124 -31.31 10.56 -7.91
CA PRO A 124 -32.64 10.03 -7.63
C PRO A 124 -32.62 8.88 -6.61
N ALA A 125 -33.60 8.85 -5.69
CA ALA A 125 -33.59 7.89 -4.58
C ALA A 125 -33.91 6.46 -5.00
N ASN A 126 -34.61 6.28 -6.12
CA ASN A 126 -34.92 4.99 -6.71
C ASN A 126 -33.72 4.27 -7.34
N ILE A 127 -32.57 4.94 -7.50
CA ILE A 127 -31.35 4.29 -7.99
C ILE A 127 -30.80 3.38 -6.89
N THR A 128 -30.68 2.10 -7.22
CA THR A 128 -30.08 1.08 -6.37
C THR A 128 -28.55 1.16 -6.37
N TYR A 129 -27.90 0.53 -5.39
CA TYR A 129 -26.45 0.41 -5.36
C TYR A 129 -25.92 -0.27 -6.62
N LYS A 130 -26.61 -1.30 -7.11
CA LYS A 130 -26.20 -2.05 -8.30
C LYS A 130 -26.16 -1.15 -9.53
N GLU A 131 -27.23 -0.42 -9.80
CA GLU A 131 -27.32 0.52 -10.92
C GLU A 131 -26.29 1.63 -10.78
N TRP A 132 -26.17 2.23 -9.59
CA TRP A 132 -25.16 3.24 -9.32
C TRP A 132 -23.74 2.72 -9.60
N TYR A 133 -23.43 1.49 -9.19
CA TYR A 133 -22.12 0.88 -9.40
C TYR A 133 -21.85 0.56 -10.89
N GLU A 134 -22.85 0.06 -11.61
CA GLU A 134 -22.76 -0.19 -13.05
C GLU A 134 -22.47 1.11 -13.84
N GLU A 135 -23.20 2.19 -13.54
CA GLU A 135 -23.03 3.48 -14.20
C GLU A 135 -21.70 4.17 -13.86
N ASN A 136 -21.29 4.13 -12.58
CA ASN A 136 -20.21 4.99 -12.08
C ASN A 136 -18.87 4.27 -11.93
N VAL A 137 -18.85 2.93 -11.87
CA VAL A 137 -17.63 2.15 -11.58
C VAL A 137 -17.29 1.14 -12.68
N VAL A 138 -18.26 0.35 -13.16
CA VAL A 138 -17.96 -0.79 -14.06
C VAL A 138 -17.23 -0.37 -15.33
N ASN A 139 -17.64 0.74 -15.96
CA ASN A 139 -17.02 1.21 -17.20
C ASN A 139 -16.05 2.39 -17.01
N ASN A 140 -15.63 2.63 -15.76
CA ASN A 140 -14.78 3.76 -15.41
C ASN A 140 -13.43 3.29 -14.85
N PRO A 141 -12.35 3.27 -15.66
CA PRO A 141 -11.04 2.79 -15.23
C PRO A 141 -10.49 3.49 -13.99
N LYS A 142 -10.74 4.80 -13.84
CA LYS A 142 -10.30 5.57 -12.67
C LYS A 142 -11.05 5.15 -11.41
N ALA A 143 -12.37 5.03 -11.49
CA ALA A 143 -13.19 4.55 -10.38
C ALA A 143 -12.79 3.12 -9.95
N GLN A 144 -12.51 2.23 -10.91
CA GLN A 144 -12.00 0.88 -10.63
C GLN A 144 -10.62 0.92 -9.95
N ALA A 145 -9.73 1.80 -10.40
CA ALA A 145 -8.43 1.98 -9.78
C ALA A 145 -8.56 2.46 -8.33
N GLU A 146 -9.39 3.47 -8.06
CA GLU A 146 -9.66 3.96 -6.70
C GLU A 146 -10.27 2.87 -5.80
N GLU A 147 -11.19 2.05 -6.32
CA GLU A 147 -11.73 0.92 -5.56
C GLU A 147 -10.63 -0.10 -5.23
N LYS A 148 -9.76 -0.43 -6.19
CA LYS A 148 -8.61 -1.33 -5.97
C LYS A 148 -7.64 -0.77 -4.93
N LYS A 149 -7.35 0.53 -4.97
CA LYS A 149 -6.50 1.20 -3.96
C LYS A 149 -7.08 1.07 -2.56
N PHE A 150 -8.39 1.25 -2.42
CA PHE A 150 -9.06 1.10 -1.13
C PHE A 150 -9.04 -0.35 -0.64
N LYS A 151 -9.45 -1.31 -1.48
CA LYS A 151 -9.52 -2.74 -1.14
C LYS A 151 -8.14 -3.32 -0.79
N ASN A 152 -7.09 -2.93 -1.51
CA ASN A 152 -5.73 -3.45 -1.34
C ASN A 152 -4.86 -2.61 -0.41
N ARG A 153 -5.41 -1.58 0.26
CA ARG A 153 -4.63 -0.63 1.05
C ARG A 153 -3.66 -1.29 2.04
N ALA A 154 -4.11 -2.35 2.74
CA ALA A 154 -3.29 -3.04 3.73
C ALA A 154 -2.15 -3.86 3.10
N SER A 155 -2.42 -4.60 2.02
CA SER A 155 -1.42 -5.39 1.31
C SER A 155 -0.42 -4.50 0.58
N ASP A 156 -0.91 -3.42 -0.03
CA ASP A 156 -0.09 -2.40 -0.69
C ASP A 156 0.82 -1.70 0.32
N LYS A 157 0.34 -1.39 1.53
CA LYS A 157 1.17 -0.76 2.55
C LYS A 157 2.34 -1.67 2.92
N LYS A 158 2.09 -2.97 3.11
CA LYS A 158 3.16 -3.95 3.32
C LYS A 158 4.11 -4.04 2.12
N GLN A 159 3.59 -3.95 0.89
CA GLN A 159 4.42 -3.96 -0.31
C GLN A 159 5.31 -2.71 -0.41
N PHE A 160 4.75 -1.54 -0.12
CA PHE A 160 5.45 -0.26 -0.10
C PHE A 160 6.63 -0.28 0.88
N GLU A 161 6.44 -0.75 2.13
CA GLU A 161 7.54 -0.84 3.10
C GLU A 161 8.65 -1.78 2.63
N ARG A 162 8.32 -2.97 2.09
CA ARG A 162 9.32 -3.89 1.52
C ARG A 162 10.10 -3.25 0.37
N TYR A 163 9.40 -2.52 -0.51
CA TYR A 163 10.06 -1.82 -1.61
C TYR A 163 10.97 -0.73 -1.09
N LYS A 164 10.51 0.05 -0.11
CA LYS A 164 11.28 1.12 0.53
C LYS A 164 12.54 0.62 1.23
N GLU A 165 12.47 -0.53 1.91
CA GLU A 165 13.64 -1.18 2.52
C GLU A 165 14.72 -1.56 1.49
N ILE A 166 14.30 -2.09 0.33
CA ILE A 166 15.23 -2.58 -0.70
C ILE A 166 15.75 -1.45 -1.61
N LEU A 167 14.86 -0.58 -2.06
CA LEU A 167 15.14 0.44 -3.08
C LEU A 167 15.41 1.83 -2.49
N GLY A 168 15.12 2.06 -1.20
CA GLY A 168 15.31 3.33 -0.53
C GLY A 168 14.61 4.48 -1.27
N ASN A 169 15.38 5.48 -1.67
CA ASN A 169 14.89 6.70 -2.31
C ASN A 169 14.40 6.52 -3.76
N LYS A 170 14.58 5.33 -4.36
CA LYS A 170 14.10 5.04 -5.72
C LYS A 170 12.61 4.66 -5.76
N VAL A 171 11.99 4.45 -4.60
CA VAL A 171 10.55 4.19 -4.47
C VAL A 171 9.78 5.52 -4.40
N PRO A 172 8.50 5.55 -4.81
CA PRO A 172 7.64 6.71 -4.62
C PRO A 172 7.72 7.32 -3.22
N LYS A 173 7.68 8.65 -3.13
CA LYS A 173 7.93 9.39 -1.88
C LYS A 173 6.89 9.11 -0.79
N SER A 174 5.69 8.67 -1.17
CA SER A 174 4.61 8.35 -0.24
C SER A 174 3.88 7.08 -0.67
N PHE A 175 3.15 6.51 0.28
CA PHE A 175 2.27 5.37 0.05
C PHE A 175 1.19 5.67 -1.01
N ASP A 176 0.61 6.87 -0.98
CA ASP A 176 -0.42 7.26 -1.96
C ASP A 176 0.15 7.36 -3.37
N MET A 177 1.37 7.93 -3.53
CA MET A 177 2.07 7.96 -4.82
C MET A 177 2.44 6.54 -5.30
N PHE A 178 2.72 5.62 -4.38
CA PHE A 178 2.98 4.22 -4.70
C PHE A 178 1.74 3.53 -5.26
N GLN A 179 0.58 3.71 -4.62
CA GLN A 179 -0.69 3.21 -5.12
C GLN A 179 -1.08 3.86 -6.46
N GLU A 180 -0.83 5.16 -6.63
CA GLU A 180 -1.04 5.88 -7.89
C GLU A 180 -0.21 5.28 -9.03
N LEU A 181 1.09 5.06 -8.78
CA LEU A 181 1.98 4.40 -9.74
C LEU A 181 1.45 3.00 -10.10
N LYS A 182 1.09 2.21 -9.08
CA LYS A 182 0.68 0.82 -9.23
C LYS A 182 -0.58 0.64 -10.07
N TYR A 183 -1.61 1.44 -9.83
CA TYR A 183 -2.93 1.21 -10.45
C TYR A 183 -3.20 2.08 -11.68
N ASN A 184 -2.49 3.20 -11.83
CA ASN A 184 -2.72 4.14 -12.93
C ASN A 184 -1.57 4.21 -13.95
N ASN A 185 -0.38 3.65 -13.64
CA ASN A 185 0.80 3.74 -14.51
C ASN A 185 1.46 2.38 -14.75
N ALA A 186 0.78 1.49 -15.48
CA ALA A 186 1.21 0.09 -15.67
C ALA A 186 2.65 -0.08 -16.18
N ASN A 187 3.12 0.78 -17.10
CA ASN A 187 4.48 0.69 -17.64
C ASN A 187 5.54 1.07 -16.60
N GLU A 188 5.32 2.16 -15.86
CA GLU A 188 6.24 2.60 -14.81
C GLU A 188 6.21 1.65 -13.60
N TRP A 189 5.03 1.07 -13.30
CA TRP A 189 4.90 0.02 -12.30
C TRP A 189 5.76 -1.21 -12.65
N LYS A 190 5.70 -1.70 -13.89
CA LYS A 190 6.56 -2.81 -14.36
C LYS A 190 8.05 -2.50 -14.23
N LYS A 191 8.46 -1.25 -14.53
CA LYS A 191 9.86 -0.82 -14.33
C LYS A 191 10.26 -0.87 -12.85
N LEU A 192 9.39 -0.43 -11.95
CA LEU A 192 9.64 -0.49 -10.51
C LEU A 192 9.71 -1.93 -9.99
N GLU A 193 8.85 -2.83 -10.48
CA GLU A 193 8.90 -4.26 -10.16
C GLU A 193 10.21 -4.90 -10.63
N GLN A 194 10.62 -4.60 -11.86
CA GLN A 194 11.89 -5.07 -12.42
C GLN A 194 13.07 -4.55 -11.58
N LEU A 195 13.09 -3.25 -11.28
CA LEU A 195 14.13 -2.64 -10.44
C LEU A 195 14.20 -3.28 -9.04
N TYR A 196 13.05 -3.56 -8.43
CA TYR A 196 12.98 -4.27 -7.15
C TYR A 196 13.59 -5.67 -7.25
N SER A 197 13.21 -6.44 -8.27
CA SER A 197 13.73 -7.78 -8.53
C SER A 197 15.25 -7.79 -8.76
N ASP A 198 15.75 -6.87 -9.59
CA ASP A 198 17.17 -6.76 -9.93
C ASP A 198 18.01 -6.29 -8.74
N THR A 199 17.48 -5.36 -7.94
CA THR A 199 18.17 -4.91 -6.72
C THR A 199 18.22 -6.02 -5.67
N LYS A 200 17.12 -6.76 -5.49
CA LYS A 200 17.05 -7.87 -4.54
C LYS A 200 17.99 -9.02 -4.92
N SER A 201 18.14 -9.29 -6.22
CA SER A 201 19.01 -10.35 -6.74
C SER A 201 20.46 -9.91 -6.95
N GLY A 202 20.79 -8.63 -6.76
CA GLY A 202 22.12 -8.08 -7.03
C GLY A 202 22.39 -7.78 -8.51
N LYS A 203 21.51 -8.17 -9.43
CA LYS A 203 21.66 -7.93 -10.88
C LYS A 203 21.80 -6.45 -11.25
N VAL A 204 21.32 -5.54 -10.41
CA VAL A 204 21.52 -4.09 -10.60
C VAL A 204 23.01 -3.71 -10.72
N TRP A 205 23.92 -4.51 -10.17
CA TRP A 205 25.36 -4.28 -10.27
C TRP A 205 25.94 -4.64 -11.64
N LEU A 206 25.29 -5.50 -12.43
CA LEU A 206 25.77 -5.92 -13.75
C LEU A 206 25.81 -4.78 -14.78
N SER A 207 25.05 -3.70 -14.54
CA SER A 207 25.07 -2.49 -15.33
C SER A 207 25.62 -1.28 -14.57
N ALA A 208 26.27 -1.51 -13.42
CA ALA A 208 26.82 -0.43 -12.61
C ALA A 208 28.14 0.09 -13.18
N ASP A 209 28.35 1.38 -12.99
CA ASP A 209 29.58 2.07 -13.36
C ASP A 209 30.16 2.83 -12.17
N PHE A 210 31.41 3.26 -12.31
CA PHE A 210 31.96 4.28 -11.42
C PHE A 210 31.17 5.60 -11.57
N SER A 211 31.29 6.48 -10.57
CA SER A 211 30.56 7.76 -10.62
C SER A 211 31.01 8.69 -11.77
N SER A 212 32.18 8.47 -12.36
CA SER A 212 32.65 9.16 -13.57
C SER A 212 33.83 8.43 -14.22
N ASP A 213 34.04 8.66 -15.52
CA ASP A 213 35.18 8.10 -16.26
C ASP A 213 36.53 8.48 -15.67
N LYS A 214 36.64 9.71 -15.13
CA LYS A 214 37.87 10.15 -14.45
C LYS A 214 38.20 9.25 -13.27
N LYS A 215 37.21 8.96 -12.41
CA LYS A 215 37.41 8.10 -11.24
C LYS A 215 37.69 6.65 -11.65
N PHE A 216 37.03 6.18 -12.69
CA PHE A 216 37.30 4.86 -13.26
C PHE A 216 38.74 4.76 -13.76
N ASN A 217 39.19 5.70 -14.59
CA ASN A 217 40.54 5.70 -15.15
C ASN A 217 41.63 5.79 -14.07
N MET A 218 41.45 6.66 -13.07
CA MET A 218 42.38 6.73 -11.92
C MET A 218 42.50 5.39 -11.18
N HIS A 219 41.37 4.69 -11.04
CA HIS A 219 41.32 3.42 -10.33
C HIS A 219 41.96 2.30 -11.14
N VAL A 220 41.70 2.27 -12.45
CA VAL A 220 42.38 1.40 -13.43
C VAL A 220 43.90 1.62 -13.41
N GLU A 221 44.37 2.85 -13.47
CA GLU A 221 45.82 3.16 -13.43
C GLU A 221 46.52 2.58 -12.19
N LYS A 222 45.81 2.56 -11.07
CA LYS A 222 46.33 2.09 -9.79
C LYS A 222 46.30 0.58 -9.64
N HIS A 223 45.23 -0.07 -10.10
CA HIS A 223 44.90 -1.45 -9.72
C HIS A 223 44.84 -2.44 -10.88
N LEU A 224 44.73 -2.01 -12.13
CA LEU A 224 44.61 -2.93 -13.29
C LEU A 224 45.78 -3.91 -13.38
N LYS A 225 47.00 -3.46 -13.04
CA LYS A 225 48.22 -4.28 -13.05
C LYS A 225 48.16 -5.49 -12.11
N GLU A 226 47.29 -5.48 -11.12
CA GLU A 226 47.07 -6.59 -10.18
C GLU A 226 46.33 -7.78 -10.84
N TYR A 227 45.78 -7.58 -12.04
CA TYR A 227 44.95 -8.53 -12.77
C TYR A 227 45.61 -9.08 -14.05
N GLY A 228 46.89 -8.76 -14.27
CA GLY A 228 47.63 -9.16 -15.47
C GLY A 228 47.20 -8.37 -16.71
N ASP A 229 47.28 -9.01 -17.88
CA ASP A 229 46.97 -8.40 -19.17
C ASP A 229 45.47 -8.52 -19.48
N ILE A 230 44.66 -7.69 -18.82
CA ILE A 230 43.24 -7.53 -19.12
C ILE A 230 42.91 -6.11 -19.57
N THR A 231 41.81 -5.98 -20.31
CA THR A 231 41.27 -4.70 -20.73
C THR A 231 40.57 -3.96 -19.58
N LYS A 232 40.37 -2.65 -19.74
CA LYS A 232 39.60 -1.85 -18.79
C LYS A 232 38.16 -2.37 -18.65
N GLU A 233 37.56 -2.85 -19.73
CA GLU A 233 36.20 -3.36 -19.74
C GLU A 233 36.08 -4.67 -18.97
N GLU A 234 37.00 -5.60 -19.16
CA GLU A 234 37.06 -6.84 -18.37
C GLU A 234 37.22 -6.54 -16.87
N TYR A 235 38.09 -5.59 -16.53
CA TYR A 235 38.28 -5.15 -15.15
C TYR A 235 36.99 -4.58 -14.53
N LEU A 236 36.26 -3.77 -15.30
CA LEU A 236 34.96 -3.25 -14.86
C LEU A 236 33.95 -4.38 -14.66
N ASN A 237 33.95 -5.38 -15.54
CA ASN A 237 33.06 -6.54 -15.44
C ASN A 237 33.37 -7.40 -14.22
N ILE A 238 34.63 -7.58 -13.83
CA ILE A 238 35.00 -8.25 -12.56
C ILE A 238 34.32 -7.56 -11.36
N ALA A 239 34.37 -6.22 -11.32
CA ALA A 239 33.74 -5.46 -10.24
C ALA A 239 32.22 -5.66 -10.22
N ARG A 240 31.58 -5.60 -11.39
CA ARG A 240 30.14 -5.78 -11.58
C ARG A 240 29.69 -7.18 -11.16
N GLU A 241 30.37 -8.22 -11.63
CA GLU A 241 30.07 -9.62 -11.33
C GLU A 241 30.28 -9.93 -9.84
N LEU A 242 31.37 -9.46 -9.24
CA LEU A 242 31.63 -9.67 -7.83
C LEU A 242 30.56 -8.99 -6.96
N LEU A 243 30.17 -7.76 -7.30
CA LEU A 243 29.11 -7.03 -6.60
C LEU A 243 27.72 -7.66 -6.79
N ALA A 244 27.45 -8.23 -7.95
CA ALA A 244 26.21 -8.95 -8.25
C ALA A 244 26.14 -10.34 -7.61
N SER A 245 27.29 -10.91 -7.24
CA SER A 245 27.36 -12.30 -6.78
C SER A 245 26.67 -12.53 -5.42
N PRO A 246 25.99 -13.68 -5.26
CA PRO A 246 25.41 -14.07 -3.99
C PRO A 246 26.53 -14.40 -2.97
N VAL A 247 26.26 -14.12 -1.70
CA VAL A 247 27.17 -14.47 -0.60
C VAL A 247 27.08 -15.98 -0.35
N LYS A 248 27.97 -16.76 -0.97
CA LYS A 248 28.02 -18.22 -0.89
C LYS A 248 29.43 -18.72 -1.25
N GLY A 249 29.86 -19.79 -0.60
CA GLY A 249 31.16 -20.44 -0.89
C GLY A 249 32.32 -19.50 -0.59
N ASP A 250 33.09 -19.18 -1.63
CA ASP A 250 34.25 -18.28 -1.53
C ASP A 250 33.89 -16.80 -1.51
N ILE A 251 32.64 -16.44 -1.78
CA ILE A 251 32.20 -15.05 -1.82
C ILE A 251 31.58 -14.67 -0.47
N GLU A 252 32.25 -13.74 0.21
CA GLU A 252 31.79 -13.10 1.43
C GLU A 252 31.26 -11.69 1.13
N GLY A 253 30.31 -11.21 1.94
CA GLY A 253 29.70 -9.92 1.69
C GLY A 253 28.77 -9.44 2.79
N PHE A 254 28.62 -8.13 2.90
CA PHE A 254 27.63 -7.48 3.77
C PHE A 254 27.20 -6.13 3.20
N LYS A 255 26.12 -5.55 3.75
CA LYS A 255 25.68 -4.18 3.46
C LYS A 255 25.79 -3.36 4.74
N SER A 256 26.47 -2.23 4.68
CA SER A 256 26.58 -1.29 5.80
C SER A 256 25.27 -0.54 6.05
N LYS A 257 25.14 0.11 7.22
CA LYS A 257 24.00 0.99 7.56
C LYS A 257 23.76 2.09 6.53
N LEU A 258 24.83 2.65 5.98
CA LEU A 258 24.78 3.68 4.94
C LEU A 258 24.48 3.13 3.54
N GLY A 259 24.24 1.83 3.42
CA GLY A 259 23.83 1.17 2.19
C GLY A 259 24.96 0.78 1.24
N PHE A 260 26.23 0.94 1.65
CA PHE A 260 27.38 0.44 0.88
C PHE A 260 27.39 -1.09 0.90
N VAL A 261 27.69 -1.69 -0.25
CA VAL A 261 27.75 -3.13 -0.45
C VAL A 261 29.21 -3.54 -0.55
N PHE A 262 29.64 -4.41 0.36
CA PHE A 262 30.97 -4.97 0.41
C PHE A 262 30.93 -6.41 -0.11
N ARG A 263 31.89 -6.76 -0.96
CA ARG A 263 32.09 -8.12 -1.47
C ARG A 263 33.56 -8.49 -1.48
N TYR A 264 33.85 -9.72 -1.13
CA TYR A 264 35.20 -10.27 -1.15
C TYR A 264 35.17 -11.71 -1.65
N ASN A 265 36.04 -12.03 -2.62
CA ASN A 265 36.23 -13.38 -3.12
C ASN A 265 37.52 -13.97 -2.53
N LYS A 266 37.38 -14.96 -1.65
CA LYS A 266 38.50 -15.63 -0.97
C LYS A 266 39.43 -16.38 -1.90
N ALA A 267 38.91 -16.99 -2.96
CA ALA A 267 39.70 -17.84 -3.85
C ALA A 267 40.73 -17.05 -4.66
N ILE A 268 40.37 -15.84 -5.08
CA ILE A 268 41.18 -15.00 -5.98
C ILE A 268 41.61 -13.68 -5.37
N ASN A 269 41.31 -13.47 -4.08
CA ASN A 269 41.66 -12.26 -3.31
C ASN A 269 41.08 -10.96 -3.89
N ASP A 270 39.88 -10.99 -4.47
CA ASP A 270 39.26 -9.77 -5.01
C ASP A 270 38.35 -9.11 -3.97
N PHE A 271 38.50 -7.80 -3.79
CA PHE A 271 37.63 -6.97 -2.96
C PHE A 271 36.91 -5.93 -3.82
N ALA A 272 35.59 -5.83 -3.70
CA ALA A 272 34.79 -4.81 -4.36
C ALA A 272 33.87 -4.07 -3.39
N LEU A 273 33.68 -2.77 -3.64
CA LEU A 273 32.81 -1.88 -2.88
C LEU A 273 31.85 -1.13 -3.81
N GLY A 274 30.56 -1.31 -3.57
CA GLY A 274 29.47 -0.58 -4.19
C GLY A 274 28.88 0.47 -3.24
N ARG A 275 28.49 1.63 -3.78
CA ARG A 275 27.79 2.70 -3.05
C ARG A 275 26.28 2.50 -3.06
N ALA A 276 25.59 3.11 -2.10
CA ALA A 276 24.13 3.05 -2.02
C ALA A 276 23.38 3.63 -3.25
N ASP A 277 24.03 4.51 -4.01
CA ASP A 277 23.48 5.06 -5.26
C ASP A 277 23.58 4.09 -6.45
N GLY A 278 24.20 2.92 -6.27
CA GLY A 278 24.43 1.92 -7.32
C GLY A 278 25.67 2.19 -8.16
N LYS A 279 26.60 3.03 -7.68
CA LYS A 279 27.89 3.26 -8.32
C LYS A 279 29.00 2.41 -7.70
N ILE A 280 29.91 1.95 -8.54
CA ILE A 280 31.11 1.23 -8.11
C ILE A 280 32.07 2.24 -7.49
N SER A 281 32.61 1.90 -6.31
CA SER A 281 33.59 2.71 -5.61
C SER A 281 35.01 2.18 -5.77
N THR A 282 35.20 0.85 -5.71
CA THR A 282 36.52 0.22 -5.87
C THR A 282 36.39 -1.28 -6.20
N LEU A 283 37.46 -1.80 -6.78
CA LEU A 283 37.82 -3.21 -7.02
C LEU A 283 39.35 -3.30 -6.87
N PHE A 284 39.91 -4.25 -6.14
CA PHE A 284 41.36 -4.50 -6.14
C PHE A 284 41.69 -5.81 -5.43
N LYS A 285 42.96 -6.22 -5.50
CA LYS A 285 43.51 -7.32 -4.70
C LYS A 285 44.22 -6.79 -3.45
N PRO A 286 43.64 -6.94 -2.24
CA PRO A 286 44.27 -6.44 -1.03
C PRO A 286 45.64 -7.07 -0.78
N LYS A 287 46.63 -6.24 -0.40
CA LYS A 287 47.98 -6.70 -0.06
C LYS A 287 47.99 -7.61 1.15
N ASP A 288 47.19 -7.28 2.17
CA ASP A 288 47.04 -8.07 3.40
C ASP A 288 46.02 -9.21 3.25
N GLY A 289 45.53 -9.44 2.03
CA GLY A 289 44.58 -10.49 1.69
C GLY A 289 43.33 -10.49 2.58
N TYR A 290 43.01 -11.66 3.13
CA TYR A 290 41.82 -11.84 3.97
C TYR A 290 41.83 -10.98 5.23
N LYS A 291 42.99 -10.59 5.75
CA LYS A 291 43.07 -9.73 6.94
C LYS A 291 42.41 -8.37 6.67
N TYR A 292 42.64 -7.79 5.49
CA TYR A 292 42.00 -6.55 5.08
C TYR A 292 40.47 -6.69 5.08
N TRP A 293 39.93 -7.82 4.62
CA TRP A 293 38.49 -8.08 4.62
C TRP A 293 37.91 -8.09 6.03
N VAL A 294 38.56 -8.79 6.96
CA VAL A 294 38.13 -8.85 8.37
C VAL A 294 38.08 -7.44 8.99
N GLU A 295 39.10 -6.61 8.72
CA GLU A 295 39.12 -5.21 9.17
C GLU A 295 37.96 -4.38 8.59
N GLN A 296 37.56 -4.61 7.32
CA GLN A 296 36.38 -3.95 6.76
C GLN A 296 35.08 -4.42 7.43
N VAL A 297 34.98 -5.71 7.74
CA VAL A 297 33.84 -6.28 8.46
C VAL A 297 33.72 -5.62 9.84
N GLU A 298 34.78 -5.62 10.64
CA GLU A 298 34.79 -5.02 11.98
C GLU A 298 34.44 -3.53 11.95
N LYS A 299 34.88 -2.81 10.92
CA LYS A 299 34.69 -1.36 10.82
C LYS A 299 33.31 -0.95 10.31
N TYR A 300 32.70 -1.73 9.42
CA TYR A 300 31.52 -1.29 8.66
C TYR A 300 30.31 -2.22 8.73
N LYS A 301 30.48 -3.45 9.22
CA LYS A 301 29.36 -4.36 9.46
C LYS A 301 28.86 -4.11 10.88
N GLU A 302 27.76 -3.38 10.99
CA GLU A 302 27.01 -3.33 12.25
C GLU A 302 26.33 -4.69 12.48
N GLU A 303 26.19 -5.09 13.77
CA GLU A 303 25.41 -6.27 14.20
C GLU A 303 23.91 -6.14 13.87
#